data_AF-A0A6P8HM33-F1
#
_entry.id   AF-A0A6P8HM33-F1
#
_cell.length_a   1.000
_cell.length_b   1.000
_cell.length_c   1.000
_cell.angle_alpha   90.00
_cell.angle_beta   90.00
_cell.angle_gamma   90.00
#
_symmetry.space_group_name_H-M   'P 1'
#
loop_
_entity.id
_entity.type
_entity.pdbx_description
1 polymer ?
#
loop_
_entity_poly.entity_id
_entity_poly.type
_entity_poly.pdbx_seq_one_letter_code
_entity_poly.pdbx_strand_id
1 'polypeptide(L)'
;MSRAQAESVIKNIIREIAQECANKGQAVSETLVAFMVKAVVLDPNNEFNVDRTLTKDDVQKLIRLCVTRLLDTQSPALDTVKMQVYFDMNYTSRADFLEEHRRVLEQRLQPVIREITDSRARTRDELEGLYRKVVSCVLLRSGLGSPTDIAVVREATAALQSVFPQTELGTFMSLNKRDKERQLNELTLIVTGIRLFNRECGKGGEGIDDLPAILNEAVPATTQNVQTELLGSTKLAFLYTALLEKGRKKELEIEENVQKLLSEALINTRQHEAFLNILLNDVIGCAQQVEALESQLSARMETLKMTVQSKTAVPTAQVYPQFITLAHIWTGFQDEMVLLSVLSNILASLEPFTKVHKELLTEDVLEPYLENIEVKTDDERIAETLSEESRINPKEINNDDIEVLFHQTTKNFDKLPIQYRGFCGWSLVAYDRLLLLSNPAIGVILYKNNYYAFKDKEAAYEFSNAPDSYITEVAEAAKRSPELIQLLELHTQFASITPYTQLRDQGRMIEAPITKCDSGTQTDTHFIETNIVKSYEWNEWELRRKALKLANLRTKLTHSVQTNLSNFRRDNVSQVYLPREISTQTKRENSSNVPKPSRYIAGLRGCNSTKTTMNLVDLTLDVDQT
;
A
#
# COMPACT_ATOMS: atom_id res chain seq x y z
N MET A 1 -9.36 -18.65 30.70
CA MET A 1 -8.28 -17.73 31.14
C MET A 1 -8.62 -16.32 30.68
N SER A 2 -8.28 -15.29 31.46
CA SER A 2 -8.35 -13.92 30.93
C SER A 2 -7.27 -13.73 29.85
N ARG A 3 -7.52 -12.91 28.82
CA ARG A 3 -6.58 -12.67 27.71
C ARG A 3 -5.18 -12.26 28.21
N ALA A 4 -5.12 -11.48 29.29
CA ALA A 4 -3.88 -11.08 29.95
C ALA A 4 -3.09 -12.23 30.60
N GLN A 5 -3.77 -13.24 31.14
CA GLN A 5 -3.11 -14.43 31.70
C GLN A 5 -2.49 -15.29 30.58
N ALA A 6 -3.19 -15.46 29.47
CA ALA A 6 -2.68 -16.20 28.31
C ALA A 6 -1.44 -15.51 27.69
N GLU A 7 -1.46 -14.18 27.56
CA GLU A 7 -0.30 -13.40 27.09
C GLU A 7 0.91 -13.51 28.03
N SER A 8 0.68 -13.52 29.35
CA SER A 8 1.77 -13.71 30.32
C SER A 8 2.40 -15.10 30.23
N VAL A 9 1.59 -16.14 30.00
CA VAL A 9 2.09 -17.52 29.85
C VAL A 9 2.93 -17.65 28.58
N ILE A 10 2.45 -17.11 27.45
CA ILE A 10 3.18 -17.14 26.18
C ILE A 10 4.51 -16.38 26.29
N LYS A 11 4.54 -15.21 26.94
CA LYS A 11 5.80 -14.48 27.19
C LYS A 11 6.81 -15.27 28.02
N ASN A 12 6.34 -16.02 29.02
CA ASN A 12 7.23 -16.88 29.81
C ASN A 12 7.79 -18.03 28.96
N ILE A 13 6.97 -18.66 28.12
CA ILE A 13 7.40 -19.73 27.19
C ILE A 13 8.46 -19.19 26.22
N ILE A 14 8.25 -18.00 25.65
CA ILE A 14 9.22 -17.37 24.73
C ILE A 14 10.56 -17.16 25.42
N ARG A 15 10.56 -16.65 26.66
CA ARG A 15 11.79 -16.44 27.43
C ARG A 15 12.51 -17.73 27.77
N GLU A 16 11.76 -18.77 28.13
CA GLU A 16 12.30 -20.10 28.45
C GLU A 16 12.98 -20.72 27.23
N ILE A 17 12.34 -20.68 26.05
CA ILE A 17 12.93 -21.16 24.79
C ILE A 17 14.19 -20.37 24.43
N ALA A 18 14.15 -19.04 24.54
CA ALA A 18 15.31 -18.18 24.27
C ALA A 18 16.49 -18.53 25.20
N GLN A 19 16.21 -18.76 26.48
CA GLN A 19 17.22 -19.15 27.47
C GLN A 19 17.79 -20.56 27.20
N GLU A 20 16.95 -21.53 26.83
CA GLU A 20 17.43 -22.87 26.45
C GLU A 20 18.31 -22.85 25.20
N CYS A 21 17.97 -22.04 24.19
CA CYS A 21 18.80 -21.87 23.00
C CYS A 21 20.15 -21.23 23.36
N ALA A 22 20.13 -20.19 24.21
CA ALA A 22 21.33 -19.51 24.67
C ALA A 22 22.26 -20.45 25.47
N ASN A 23 21.70 -21.30 26.33
CA ASN A 23 22.45 -22.31 27.08
C ASN A 23 23.13 -23.35 26.16
N LYS A 24 22.61 -23.53 24.94
CA LYS A 24 23.18 -24.41 23.91
C LYS A 24 24.05 -23.66 22.89
N GLY A 25 24.38 -22.39 23.16
CA GLY A 25 25.33 -21.60 22.38
C GLY A 25 24.73 -20.76 21.24
N GLN A 26 23.41 -20.69 21.11
CA GLN A 26 22.74 -19.92 20.06
C GLN A 26 21.87 -18.80 20.67
N ALA A 27 22.23 -17.55 20.41
CA ALA A 27 21.45 -16.41 20.85
C ALA A 27 20.34 -16.10 19.83
N VAL A 28 19.08 -16.20 20.28
CA VAL A 28 17.88 -16.04 19.44
C VAL A 28 17.06 -14.86 19.96
N SER A 29 16.54 -14.01 19.07
CA SER A 29 15.67 -12.88 19.48
C SER A 29 14.29 -13.37 19.96
N GLU A 30 13.68 -12.64 20.90
CA GLU A 30 12.33 -12.98 21.38
C GLU A 30 11.29 -12.98 20.24
N THR A 31 11.46 -12.11 19.22
CA THR A 31 10.59 -12.05 18.04
C THR A 31 10.67 -13.31 17.19
N LEU A 32 11.87 -13.83 16.95
CA LEU A 32 12.09 -15.06 16.19
C LEU A 32 11.52 -16.28 16.93
N VAL A 33 11.71 -16.33 18.26
CA VAL A 33 11.09 -17.36 19.10
C VAL A 33 9.57 -17.26 19.06
N ALA A 34 9.00 -16.05 19.13
CA ALA A 34 7.56 -15.85 19.05
C ALA A 34 6.98 -16.33 17.71
N PHE A 35 7.68 -16.07 16.59
CA PHE A 35 7.30 -16.59 15.28
C PHE A 35 7.35 -18.13 15.28
N MET A 36 8.45 -18.72 15.76
CA MET A 36 8.63 -20.17 15.81
C MET A 36 7.56 -20.87 16.65
N VAL A 37 7.21 -20.31 17.81
CA VAL A 37 6.12 -20.83 18.66
C VAL A 37 4.81 -20.90 17.89
N LYS A 38 4.46 -19.85 17.15
CA LYS A 38 3.24 -19.83 16.35
C LYS A 38 3.29 -20.84 15.19
N ALA A 39 4.42 -20.92 14.50
CA ALA A 39 4.62 -21.88 13.41
C ALA A 39 4.45 -23.33 13.90
N VAL A 40 5.07 -23.68 15.04
CA VAL A 40 4.98 -25.03 15.62
C VAL A 40 3.55 -25.36 16.06
N VAL A 41 2.82 -24.40 16.62
CA VAL A 41 1.41 -24.59 17.04
C VAL A 41 0.48 -24.79 15.84
N LEU A 42 0.77 -24.18 14.70
CA LEU A 42 -0.09 -24.23 13.51
C LEU A 42 0.16 -25.44 12.61
N ASP A 43 1.35 -26.04 12.70
CA ASP A 43 1.71 -27.23 11.94
C ASP A 43 0.82 -28.43 12.35
N PRO A 44 0.00 -28.97 11.43
CA PRO A 44 -0.92 -30.08 11.72
C PRO A 44 -0.21 -31.33 12.25
N ASN A 45 1.06 -31.54 11.89
CA ASN A 45 1.83 -32.72 12.30
C ASN A 45 2.15 -32.73 13.80
N ASN A 46 2.09 -31.57 14.45
CA ASN A 46 2.38 -31.45 15.88
C ASN A 46 1.15 -31.70 16.77
N GLU A 47 -0.03 -31.84 16.18
CA GLU A 47 -1.31 -32.18 16.85
C GLU A 47 -1.69 -31.23 18.00
N PHE A 48 -1.31 -29.95 17.90
CA PHE A 48 -1.78 -28.94 18.85
C PHE A 48 -3.21 -28.51 18.52
N ASN A 49 -4.10 -28.54 19.52
CA ASN A 49 -5.47 -28.06 19.35
C ASN A 49 -5.56 -26.59 19.80
N VAL A 50 -5.75 -25.68 18.84
CA VAL A 50 -5.80 -24.22 19.07
C VAL A 50 -6.96 -23.80 19.98
N ASP A 51 -8.04 -24.60 20.04
CA ASP A 51 -9.25 -24.29 20.83
C ASP A 51 -9.16 -24.77 22.29
N ARG A 52 -8.12 -25.55 22.64
CA ARG A 52 -7.91 -26.09 23.99
C ARG A 52 -6.81 -25.32 24.72
N THR A 53 -6.99 -25.13 26.02
CA THR A 53 -5.91 -24.60 26.88
C THR A 53 -4.73 -25.58 26.93
N LEU A 54 -3.52 -25.08 26.64
CA LEU A 54 -2.27 -25.84 26.72
C LEU A 54 -2.08 -26.46 28.13
N THR A 55 -1.86 -27.77 28.19
CA THR A 55 -1.45 -28.47 29.40
C THR A 55 0.05 -28.28 29.67
N LYS A 56 0.54 -28.66 30.85
CA LYS A 56 1.97 -28.59 31.16
C LYS A 56 2.82 -29.44 30.20
N ASP A 57 2.30 -30.61 29.82
CA ASP A 57 2.97 -31.51 28.89
C ASP A 57 2.99 -30.92 27.47
N ASP A 58 1.91 -30.25 27.05
CA ASP A 58 1.86 -29.52 25.76
C ASP A 58 2.90 -28.40 25.72
N VAL A 59 3.08 -27.67 26.83
CA VAL A 59 4.10 -26.61 26.93
C VAL A 59 5.51 -27.20 26.82
N GLN A 60 5.80 -28.31 27.49
CA GLN A 60 7.11 -28.98 27.38
C GLN A 60 7.36 -29.52 25.96
N LYS A 61 6.33 -30.09 25.31
CA LYS A 61 6.40 -30.53 23.91
C LYS A 61 6.69 -29.34 22.99
N LEU A 62 6.00 -28.23 23.19
CA LEU A 62 6.17 -26.99 22.42
C LEU A 62 7.59 -26.43 22.56
N ILE A 63 8.11 -26.32 23.79
CA ILE A 63 9.48 -25.85 24.06
C ILE A 63 10.49 -26.75 23.34
N ARG A 64 10.36 -28.08 23.49
CA ARG A 64 11.26 -29.04 22.85
C ARG A 64 11.26 -28.90 21.33
N LEU A 65 10.08 -28.83 20.70
CA LEU A 65 9.96 -28.69 19.24
C LEU A 65 10.56 -27.37 18.74
N CYS A 66 10.29 -26.26 19.43
CA CYS A 66 10.84 -24.96 19.07
C CYS A 66 12.37 -24.94 19.21
N VAL A 67 12.91 -25.46 20.32
CA VAL A 67 14.36 -25.51 20.56
C VAL A 67 15.05 -26.40 19.53
N THR A 68 14.48 -27.56 19.19
CA THR A 68 15.04 -28.43 18.14
C THR A 68 15.08 -27.70 16.79
N ARG A 69 13.99 -27.03 16.37
CA ARG A 69 13.96 -26.28 15.11
C ARG A 69 14.90 -25.07 15.11
N LEU A 70 15.01 -24.33 16.22
CA LEU A 70 15.86 -23.14 16.31
C LEU A 70 17.37 -23.46 16.35
N LEU A 71 17.73 -24.68 16.77
CA LEU A 71 19.12 -25.13 16.82
C LEU A 71 19.56 -25.86 15.56
N ASP A 72 18.66 -26.08 14.60
CA ASP A 72 18.99 -26.68 13.31
C ASP A 72 19.69 -25.66 12.40
N THR A 73 21.00 -25.46 12.63
CA THR A 73 21.81 -24.51 11.88
C THR A 73 22.07 -24.91 10.43
N GLN A 74 21.66 -26.11 10.02
CA GLN A 74 21.83 -26.61 8.65
C GLN A 74 20.53 -26.58 7.83
N SER A 75 19.43 -26.02 8.38
CA SER A 75 18.15 -25.91 7.67
C SER A 75 18.04 -24.57 6.92
N PRO A 76 17.93 -24.58 5.57
CA PRO A 76 17.59 -23.39 4.80
C PRO A 76 16.21 -22.82 5.13
N ALA A 77 15.26 -23.66 5.57
CA ALA A 77 13.95 -23.18 6.03
C ALA A 77 14.09 -22.27 7.26
N LEU A 78 14.92 -22.65 8.25
CA LEU A 78 15.17 -21.81 9.42
C LEU A 78 15.83 -20.47 9.02
N ASP A 79 16.79 -20.49 8.10
CA ASP A 79 17.44 -19.26 7.63
C ASP A 79 16.48 -18.35 6.86
N THR A 80 15.53 -18.93 6.12
CA THR A 80 14.45 -18.17 5.48
C THR A 80 13.59 -17.46 6.52
N VAL A 81 13.21 -18.16 7.59
CA VAL A 81 12.44 -17.57 8.70
C VAL A 81 13.24 -16.48 9.42
N LYS A 82 14.55 -16.69 9.67
CA LYS A 82 15.42 -15.65 10.25
C LYS A 82 15.49 -14.42 9.35
N MET A 83 15.65 -14.62 8.05
CA MET A 83 15.70 -13.55 7.05
C MET A 83 14.40 -12.76 7.03
N GLN A 84 13.26 -13.44 7.03
CA GLN A 84 11.92 -12.86 7.11
C GLN A 84 11.72 -12.00 8.37
N VAL A 85 12.01 -12.56 9.55
CA VAL A 85 11.90 -11.82 10.82
C VAL A 85 12.87 -10.64 10.88
N TYR A 86 14.09 -10.81 10.39
CA TYR A 86 15.07 -9.73 10.31
C TYR A 86 14.57 -8.59 9.41
N PHE A 87 14.08 -8.91 8.22
CA PHE A 87 13.57 -7.90 7.29
C PHE A 87 12.36 -7.18 7.88
N ASP A 88 11.40 -7.88 8.47
CA ASP A 88 10.23 -7.27 9.12
C ASP A 88 10.59 -6.33 10.28
N MET A 89 11.65 -6.64 11.02
CA MET A 89 12.10 -5.82 12.16
C MET A 89 12.89 -4.57 11.74
N ASN A 90 13.64 -4.65 10.64
CA ASN A 90 14.60 -3.60 10.25
C ASN A 90 14.13 -2.77 9.05
N TYR A 91 13.23 -3.30 8.22
CA TYR A 91 12.70 -2.62 7.05
C TYR A 91 11.35 -1.94 7.34
N THR A 92 11.25 -0.68 6.92
CA THR A 92 10.03 0.14 6.99
C THR A 92 9.84 0.87 5.67
N SER A 93 8.62 1.34 5.39
CA SER A 93 8.41 2.17 4.20
C SER A 93 9.25 3.44 4.27
N ARG A 94 9.62 3.98 3.11
CA ARG A 94 10.35 5.25 3.01
C ARG A 94 9.70 6.39 3.80
N ALA A 95 8.37 6.50 3.74
CA ALA A 95 7.63 7.55 4.46
C ALA A 95 7.73 7.38 5.99
N ASP A 96 7.47 6.17 6.48
CA ASP A 96 7.54 5.86 7.92
C ASP A 96 8.96 6.04 8.45
N PHE A 97 9.96 5.63 7.67
CA PHE A 97 11.37 5.77 8.02
C PHE A 97 11.75 7.24 8.22
N LEU A 98 11.42 8.10 7.25
CA LEU A 98 11.76 9.51 7.31
C LEU A 98 11.03 10.25 8.43
N GLU A 99 9.77 9.87 8.71
CA GLU A 99 9.02 10.41 9.85
C GLU A 99 9.69 10.03 11.18
N GLU A 100 10.02 8.76 11.36
CA GLU A 100 10.67 8.27 12.57
C GLU A 100 12.08 8.87 12.74
N HIS A 101 12.85 8.96 11.67
CA HIS A 101 14.18 9.58 11.67
C HIS A 101 14.12 11.03 12.15
N ARG A 102 13.20 11.83 11.58
CA ARG A 102 13.01 13.23 11.99
C ARG A 102 12.53 13.34 13.44
N ARG A 103 11.64 12.44 13.88
CA ARG A 103 11.18 12.37 15.27
C ARG A 103 12.32 12.10 16.24
N VAL A 104 13.19 11.13 15.93
CA VAL A 104 14.35 10.79 16.76
C VAL A 104 15.35 11.93 16.81
N LEU A 105 15.63 12.57 15.68
CA LEU A 105 16.50 13.75 15.62
C LEU A 105 15.94 14.87 16.50
N GLU A 106 14.65 15.16 16.38
CA GLU A 106 13.99 16.17 17.21
C GLU A 106 14.10 15.85 18.70
N GLN A 107 13.82 14.60 19.07
CA GLN A 107 13.91 14.12 20.46
C GLN A 107 15.33 14.27 21.03
N ARG A 108 16.36 14.00 20.23
CA ARG A 108 17.77 14.18 20.63
C ARG A 108 18.14 15.65 20.82
N LEU A 109 17.53 16.56 20.07
CA LEU A 109 17.77 18.00 20.16
C LEU A 109 16.96 18.68 21.29
N GLN A 110 15.89 18.04 21.78
CA GLN A 110 15.03 18.60 22.83
C GLN A 110 15.76 19.12 24.09
N PRO A 111 16.79 18.44 24.65
CA PRO A 111 17.51 18.95 25.82
C PRO A 111 18.14 20.33 25.56
N VAL A 112 18.81 20.49 24.41
CA VAL A 112 19.45 21.76 24.02
C VAL A 112 18.40 22.84 23.78
N ILE A 113 17.29 22.50 23.12
CA ILE A 113 16.18 23.42 22.87
C ILE A 113 15.55 23.88 24.19
N ARG A 114 15.37 22.98 25.17
CA ARG A 114 14.85 23.31 26.50
C ARG A 114 15.78 24.25 27.25
N GLU A 115 17.08 24.02 27.22
CA GLU A 115 18.06 24.92 27.84
C GLU A 115 17.99 26.35 27.28
N ILE A 116 17.73 26.51 25.97
CA ILE A 116 17.59 27.83 25.34
C ILE A 116 16.25 28.46 25.69
N THR A 117 15.16 27.71 25.58
CA THR A 117 13.78 28.22 25.74
C THR A 117 13.47 28.59 27.20
N ASP A 118 14.00 27.82 28.15
CA ASP A 118 13.80 28.03 29.59
C ASP A 118 14.83 29.00 30.20
N SER A 119 15.81 29.47 29.43
CA SER A 119 16.83 30.42 29.88
C SER A 119 16.24 31.77 30.33
N ARG A 120 16.83 32.32 31.40
CA ARG A 120 16.48 33.60 32.03
C ARG A 120 17.71 34.50 32.19
N ALA A 121 18.56 34.57 31.17
CA ALA A 121 19.76 35.39 31.15
C ALA A 121 19.46 36.87 31.43
N ARG A 122 20.21 37.50 32.34
CA ARG A 122 20.10 38.92 32.72
C ARG A 122 21.41 39.67 32.59
N THR A 123 22.54 39.00 32.80
CA THR A 123 23.87 39.62 32.66
C THR A 123 24.35 39.55 31.21
N ARG A 124 25.29 40.41 30.84
CA ARG A 124 25.89 40.39 29.50
C ARG A 124 26.55 39.04 29.21
N ASP A 125 27.28 38.48 30.18
CA ASP A 125 27.97 37.20 30.03
C ASP A 125 26.97 36.04 29.85
N GLU A 126 25.84 36.07 30.56
CA GLU A 126 24.75 35.09 30.40
C GLU A 126 24.07 35.19 29.02
N LEU A 127 23.90 36.41 28.49
CA LEU A 127 23.33 36.63 27.15
C LEU A 127 24.28 36.14 26.06
N GLU A 128 25.59 36.40 26.20
CA GLU A 128 26.61 35.84 25.30
C GLU A 128 26.62 34.31 25.36
N GLY A 129 26.50 33.73 26.56
CA GLY A 129 26.37 32.29 26.76
C GLY A 129 25.12 31.70 26.09
N LEU A 130 23.96 32.35 26.24
CA LEU A 130 22.73 31.95 25.58
C LEU A 130 22.86 32.00 24.05
N TYR A 131 23.48 33.04 23.50
CA TYR A 131 23.70 33.17 22.07
C TYR A 131 24.59 32.03 21.51
N ARG A 132 25.64 31.65 22.24
CA ARG A 132 26.47 30.47 21.87
C ARG A 132 25.66 29.17 21.87
N LYS A 133 24.72 29.00 22.80
CA LYS A 133 23.81 27.84 22.80
C LYS A 133 22.89 27.85 21.58
N VAL A 134 22.36 29.01 21.18
CA VAL A 134 21.55 29.15 19.95
C VAL A 134 22.37 28.75 18.72
N VAL A 135 23.60 29.23 18.58
CA VAL A 135 24.50 28.84 17.48
C VAL A 135 24.74 27.33 17.47
N SER A 136 25.02 26.74 18.65
CA SER A 136 25.23 25.29 18.79
C SER A 136 23.99 24.50 18.38
N CYS A 137 22.79 24.97 18.75
CA CYS A 137 21.53 24.36 18.36
C CYS A 137 21.31 24.42 16.83
N VAL A 138 21.62 25.56 16.20
CA VAL A 138 21.51 25.72 14.74
C VAL A 138 22.46 24.78 14.01
N LEU A 139 23.71 24.65 14.47
CA LEU A 139 24.68 23.71 13.90
C LEU A 139 24.23 22.25 14.05
N LEU A 140 23.84 21.84 15.26
CA LEU A 140 23.39 20.47 15.53
C LEU A 140 22.14 20.09 14.72
N ARG A 141 21.22 21.04 14.53
CA ARG A 141 19.97 20.79 13.78
C ARG A 141 20.17 20.84 12.27
N SER A 142 21.06 21.69 11.77
CA SER A 142 21.36 21.81 10.33
C SER A 142 22.24 20.67 9.80
N GLY A 143 23.02 20.02 10.67
CA GLY A 143 23.99 19.00 10.26
C GLY A 143 25.14 19.56 9.42
N LEU A 144 25.33 20.87 9.37
CA LEU A 144 26.38 21.54 8.59
C LEU A 144 27.67 21.70 9.43
N GLY A 145 28.28 20.58 9.83
CA GLY A 145 29.53 20.57 10.60
C GLY A 145 29.35 20.57 12.12
N SER A 146 30.47 20.43 12.83
CA SER A 146 30.48 20.24 14.29
C SER A 146 30.47 21.56 15.07
N PRO A 147 29.71 21.66 16.18
CA PRO A 147 29.81 22.80 17.10
C PRO A 147 31.14 22.87 17.87
N THR A 148 32.01 21.88 17.73
CA THR A 148 33.37 21.90 18.30
C THR A 148 34.38 22.61 17.39
N ASP A 149 34.07 22.77 16.11
CA ASP A 149 34.95 23.42 15.14
C ASP A 149 34.76 24.94 15.19
N ILE A 150 35.84 25.65 15.54
CA ILE A 150 35.83 27.10 15.72
C ILE A 150 35.50 27.82 14.41
N ALA A 151 35.95 27.29 13.26
CA ALA A 151 35.73 27.94 11.97
C ALA A 151 34.26 27.84 11.54
N VAL A 152 33.68 26.65 11.67
CA VAL A 152 32.25 26.37 11.49
C VAL A 152 31.39 27.25 12.40
N VAL A 153 31.74 27.32 13.70
CA VAL A 153 31.03 28.15 14.68
C VAL A 153 31.11 29.63 14.32
N ARG A 154 32.25 30.13 13.85
CA ARG A 154 32.40 31.53 13.42
C ARG A 154 31.53 31.84 12.22
N GLU A 155 31.51 30.97 11.21
CA GLU A 155 30.68 31.15 10.02
C GLU A 155 29.18 31.13 10.39
N ALA A 156 28.74 30.15 11.18
CA ALA A 156 27.36 30.06 11.64
C ALA A 156 26.96 31.24 12.53
N THR A 157 27.88 31.75 13.37
CA THR A 157 27.65 32.96 14.17
C THR A 157 27.48 34.18 13.28
N ALA A 158 28.31 34.35 12.24
CA ALA A 158 28.19 35.48 11.31
C ALA A 158 26.88 35.42 10.51
N ALA A 159 26.51 34.22 10.04
CA ALA A 159 25.23 34.00 9.36
C ALA A 159 24.05 34.27 10.31
N LEU A 160 24.09 33.80 11.56
CA LEU A 160 23.05 34.07 12.54
C LEU A 160 22.97 35.56 12.88
N GLN A 161 24.08 36.27 13.08
CA GLN A 161 24.11 37.70 13.35
C GLN A 161 23.51 38.54 12.22
N SER A 162 23.59 38.06 10.98
CA SER A 162 22.99 38.75 9.82
C SER A 162 21.45 38.74 9.85
N VAL A 163 20.83 37.77 10.53
CA VAL A 163 19.37 37.57 10.60
C VAL A 163 18.80 37.86 11.99
N PHE A 164 19.59 37.58 13.03
CA PHE A 164 19.24 37.66 14.44
C PHE A 164 20.43 38.23 15.24
N PRO A 165 20.56 39.57 15.28
CA PRO A 165 21.59 40.24 16.06
C PRO A 165 21.42 40.00 17.57
N GLN A 166 22.50 40.12 18.33
CA GLN A 166 22.46 39.93 19.80
C GLN A 166 21.49 40.90 20.52
N THR A 167 21.20 42.05 19.92
CA THR A 167 20.23 43.02 20.44
C THR A 167 18.79 42.48 20.45
N GLU A 168 18.46 41.53 19.57
CA GLU A 168 17.12 40.93 19.49
C GLU A 168 16.90 39.80 20.52
N LEU A 169 17.96 39.40 21.24
CA LEU A 169 17.90 38.34 22.24
C LEU A 169 16.94 38.70 23.40
N GLY A 170 16.81 39.99 23.72
CA GLY A 170 15.83 40.48 24.70
C GLY A 170 14.39 40.20 24.27
N THR A 171 14.07 40.49 23.00
CA THR A 171 12.75 40.23 22.41
C THR A 171 12.47 38.73 22.36
N PHE A 172 13.45 37.93 21.92
CA PHE A 172 13.36 36.46 21.93
C PHE A 172 13.02 35.89 23.31
N MET A 173 13.67 36.40 24.38
CA MET A 173 13.42 35.92 25.75
C MET A 173 12.01 36.25 26.25
N SER A 174 11.37 37.29 25.73
CA SER A 174 10.00 37.71 26.09
C SER A 174 8.91 36.82 25.49
N LEU A 175 9.25 36.03 24.46
CA LEU A 175 8.31 35.11 23.81
C LEU A 175 7.93 33.94 24.72
N ASN A 176 6.77 33.33 24.45
CA ASN A 176 6.39 32.08 25.08
C ASN A 176 7.25 30.92 24.55
N LYS A 177 7.23 29.77 25.23
CA LYS A 177 8.07 28.62 24.89
C LYS A 177 7.85 28.13 23.44
N ARG A 178 6.60 28.03 23.01
CA ARG A 178 6.23 27.55 21.67
C ARG A 178 6.74 28.48 20.57
N ASP A 179 6.64 29.79 20.78
CA ASP A 179 7.10 30.80 19.83
C ASP A 179 8.64 30.85 19.78
N LYS A 180 9.32 30.65 20.91
CA LYS A 180 10.78 30.47 20.92
C LYS A 180 11.21 29.26 20.10
N GLU A 181 10.56 28.11 20.28
CA GLU A 181 10.85 26.89 19.51
C GLU A 181 10.61 27.10 18.01
N ARG A 182 9.52 27.79 17.64
CA ARG A 182 9.21 28.13 16.26
C ARG A 182 10.26 29.09 15.66
N GLN A 183 10.67 30.11 16.42
CA GLN A 183 11.70 31.04 15.97
C GLN A 183 13.06 30.35 15.82
N LEU A 184 13.44 29.44 16.74
CA LEU A 184 14.67 28.66 16.61
C LEU A 184 14.66 27.76 15.37
N ASN A 185 13.52 27.16 15.04
CA ASN A 185 13.32 26.41 13.80
C ASN A 185 13.57 27.28 12.57
N GLU A 186 12.91 28.42 12.50
CA GLU A 186 13.02 29.34 11.37
C GLU A 186 14.45 29.90 11.22
N LEU A 187 15.08 30.32 12.32
CA LEU A 187 16.47 30.76 12.32
C LEU A 187 17.41 29.67 11.84
N THR A 188 17.18 28.41 12.23
CA THR A 188 17.97 27.28 11.74
C THR A 188 17.88 27.16 10.22
N LEU A 189 16.67 27.19 9.66
CA LEU A 189 16.47 27.06 8.21
C LEU A 189 17.11 28.22 7.45
N ILE A 190 16.94 29.47 7.93
CA ILE A 190 17.53 30.63 7.26
C ILE A 190 19.05 30.59 7.33
N VAL A 191 19.64 30.32 8.50
CA VAL A 191 21.10 30.24 8.66
C VAL A 191 21.70 29.11 7.84
N THR A 192 21.04 27.95 7.77
CA THR A 192 21.42 26.83 6.90
C THR A 192 21.48 27.27 5.44
N GLY A 193 20.41 27.91 4.94
CA GLY A 193 20.37 28.41 3.57
C GLY A 193 21.46 29.46 3.26
N ILE A 194 21.74 30.38 4.20
CA ILE A 194 22.81 31.38 4.04
C ILE A 194 24.18 30.71 3.93
N ARG A 195 24.47 29.72 4.78
CA ARG A 195 25.75 29.00 4.73
C ARG A 195 25.92 28.21 3.43
N LEU A 196 24.86 27.55 2.95
CA LEU A 196 24.86 26.87 1.66
C LEU A 196 25.12 27.83 0.49
N PHE A 197 24.50 29.01 0.51
CA PHE A 197 24.75 30.02 -0.51
C PHE A 197 26.17 30.61 -0.43
N ASN A 198 26.70 30.82 0.77
CA ASN A 198 28.07 31.30 0.96
C ASN A 198 29.11 30.29 0.47
N ARG A 199 28.85 28.98 0.67
CA ARG A 199 29.64 27.89 0.08
C ARG A 199 29.69 28.02 -1.43
N GLU A 200 28.54 28.12 -2.08
CA GLU A 200 28.44 28.23 -3.53
C GLU A 200 29.16 29.47 -4.09
N CYS A 201 29.17 30.57 -3.34
CA CYS A 201 29.85 31.80 -3.72
C CYS A 201 31.37 31.77 -3.44
N GLY A 202 31.91 30.68 -2.88
CA GLY A 202 33.31 30.57 -2.46
C GLY A 202 33.69 31.50 -1.30
N LYS A 203 32.70 31.98 -0.54
CA LYS A 203 32.88 32.92 0.60
C LYS A 203 32.76 32.23 1.96
N GLY A 204 32.54 30.92 1.97
CA GLY A 204 32.31 30.10 3.16
C GLY A 204 32.13 28.63 2.79
N GLY A 205 31.43 27.87 3.62
CA GLY A 205 31.17 26.44 3.42
C GLY A 205 32.12 25.50 4.15
N GLU A 206 32.87 26.00 5.14
CA GLU A 206 33.75 25.16 5.94
C GLU A 206 32.92 24.16 6.76
N GLY A 207 33.34 22.89 6.72
CA GLY A 207 32.63 21.79 7.38
C GLY A 207 31.30 21.36 6.73
N ILE A 208 31.00 21.82 5.51
CA ILE A 208 29.86 21.32 4.74
C ILE A 208 30.34 20.28 3.72
N ASP A 209 29.94 19.03 3.92
CA ASP A 209 30.24 17.93 2.99
C ASP A 209 29.51 18.09 1.66
N ASP A 210 30.08 17.52 0.59
CA ASP A 210 29.47 17.54 -0.73
C ASP A 210 28.47 16.40 -0.92
N LEU A 211 27.33 16.48 -0.21
CA LEU A 211 26.30 15.44 -0.24
C LEU A 211 25.85 15.08 -1.67
N PRO A 212 25.64 16.02 -2.61
CA PRO A 212 25.31 15.68 -4.00
C PRO A 212 26.36 14.77 -4.65
N ALA A 213 27.65 15.11 -4.53
CA ALA A 213 28.73 14.30 -5.10
C ALA A 213 28.84 12.92 -4.42
N ILE A 214 28.74 12.87 -3.09
CA ILE A 214 28.77 11.62 -2.33
C ILE A 214 27.62 10.70 -2.75
N LEU A 215 26.40 11.24 -2.90
CA LEU A 215 25.23 10.48 -3.30
C LEU A 215 25.31 10.00 -4.76
N ASN A 216 25.86 10.82 -5.67
CA ASN A 216 26.09 10.42 -7.05
C ASN A 216 27.10 9.28 -7.22
N GLU A 217 27.98 9.07 -6.25
CA GLU A 217 28.87 7.90 -6.21
C GLU A 217 28.22 6.71 -5.47
N ALA A 218 27.62 6.97 -4.30
CA ALA A 218 27.10 5.93 -3.42
C ALA A 218 25.83 5.25 -3.96
N VAL A 219 24.94 5.98 -4.62
CA VAL A 219 23.68 5.43 -5.16
C VAL A 219 23.95 4.43 -6.29
N PRO A 220 24.77 4.75 -7.32
CA PRO A 220 25.11 3.77 -8.35
C PRO A 220 25.86 2.55 -7.79
N ALA A 221 26.81 2.76 -6.86
CA ALA A 221 27.54 1.66 -6.24
C ALA A 221 26.60 0.70 -5.48
N THR A 222 25.67 1.24 -4.69
CA THR A 222 24.66 0.44 -3.99
C THR A 222 23.71 -0.25 -4.96
N THR A 223 23.27 0.45 -6.01
CA THR A 223 22.43 -0.14 -7.08
C THR A 223 23.10 -1.36 -7.72
N GLN A 224 24.38 -1.23 -8.09
CA GLN A 224 25.14 -2.32 -8.69
C GLN A 224 25.33 -3.51 -7.74
N ASN A 225 25.56 -3.23 -6.45
CA ASN A 225 25.69 -4.28 -5.44
C ASN A 225 24.39 -5.09 -5.31
N VAL A 226 23.24 -4.41 -5.17
CA VAL A 226 21.93 -5.06 -5.10
C VAL A 226 21.65 -5.87 -6.37
N GLN A 227 21.91 -5.30 -7.55
CA GLN A 227 21.72 -6.01 -8.83
C GLN A 227 22.60 -7.25 -8.97
N THR A 228 23.85 -7.18 -8.52
CA THR A 228 24.78 -8.32 -8.57
C THR A 228 24.29 -9.45 -7.66
N GLU A 229 23.85 -9.12 -6.45
CA GLU A 229 23.32 -10.11 -5.51
C GLU A 229 21.98 -10.69 -5.98
N LEU A 230 21.13 -9.86 -6.59
CA LEU A 230 19.87 -10.28 -7.21
C LEU A 230 20.12 -11.27 -8.35
N LEU A 231 21.01 -10.94 -9.28
CA LEU A 231 21.38 -11.83 -10.39
C LEU A 231 21.93 -13.18 -9.89
N GLY A 232 22.76 -13.18 -8.84
CA GLY A 232 23.26 -14.40 -8.24
C GLY A 232 22.13 -15.26 -7.66
N SER A 233 21.19 -14.63 -6.97
CA SER A 233 20.06 -15.30 -6.31
C SER A 233 19.04 -15.84 -7.31
N THR A 234 18.72 -15.06 -8.35
CA THR A 234 17.84 -15.46 -9.45
C THR A 234 18.42 -16.64 -10.23
N LYS A 235 19.74 -16.68 -10.49
CA LYS A 235 20.39 -17.84 -11.12
C LYS A 235 20.23 -19.12 -10.31
N LEU A 236 20.43 -19.06 -8.99
CA LEU A 236 20.21 -20.20 -8.10
C LEU A 236 18.74 -20.61 -8.05
N ALA A 237 17.83 -19.64 -8.06
CA ALA A 237 16.40 -19.91 -8.11
C ALA A 237 16.02 -20.66 -9.40
N PHE A 238 16.53 -20.25 -10.57
CA PHE A 238 16.30 -20.96 -11.84
C PHE A 238 16.85 -22.38 -11.81
N LEU A 239 18.06 -22.57 -11.27
CA LEU A 239 18.71 -23.86 -11.13
C LEU A 239 17.89 -24.83 -10.27
N TYR A 240 17.52 -24.40 -9.06
CA TYR A 240 16.72 -25.21 -8.14
C TYR A 240 15.32 -25.49 -8.68
N THR A 241 14.71 -24.52 -9.36
CA THR A 241 13.41 -24.71 -10.03
C THR A 241 13.49 -25.79 -11.11
N ALA A 242 14.51 -25.74 -11.98
CA ALA A 242 14.68 -26.71 -13.07
C ALA A 242 14.91 -28.14 -12.54
N LEU A 243 15.75 -28.29 -11.50
CA LEU A 243 16.01 -29.57 -10.85
C LEU A 243 14.74 -30.17 -10.23
N LEU A 244 14.01 -29.37 -9.45
CA LEU A 244 12.78 -29.82 -8.81
C LEU A 244 11.69 -30.13 -9.84
N GLU A 245 11.56 -29.33 -10.89
CA GLU A 245 10.56 -29.57 -11.94
C GLU A 245 10.77 -30.93 -12.62
N LYS A 246 12.01 -31.27 -13.01
CA LYS A 246 12.34 -32.58 -13.58
C LYS A 246 12.21 -33.72 -12.58
N GLY A 247 12.60 -33.49 -11.33
CA GLY A 247 12.44 -34.46 -10.25
C GLY A 247 10.97 -34.80 -9.98
N ARG A 248 10.07 -33.81 -9.99
CA ARG A 248 8.62 -34.01 -9.76
C ARG A 248 7.92 -34.65 -10.97
N LYS A 249 8.39 -34.37 -12.19
CA LYS A 249 7.96 -35.06 -13.42
C LYS A 249 8.49 -36.51 -13.54
N LYS A 250 9.32 -36.95 -12.59
CA LYS A 250 10.00 -38.28 -12.58
C LYS A 250 10.90 -38.50 -13.79
N GLU A 251 11.40 -37.43 -14.39
CA GLU A 251 12.39 -37.48 -15.48
C GLU A 251 13.82 -37.62 -14.92
N LEU A 252 14.00 -37.33 -13.63
CA LEU A 252 15.26 -37.36 -12.92
C LEU A 252 15.02 -37.95 -11.52
N GLU A 253 15.80 -38.96 -11.13
CA GLU A 253 15.76 -39.51 -9.78
C GLU A 253 16.69 -38.69 -8.87
N ILE A 254 16.10 -37.89 -7.98
CA ILE A 254 16.81 -37.13 -6.95
C ILE A 254 16.60 -37.84 -5.62
N GLU A 255 17.66 -37.98 -4.82
CA GLU A 255 17.56 -38.47 -3.45
C GLU A 255 16.57 -37.61 -2.62
N GLU A 256 15.71 -38.25 -1.82
CA GLU A 256 14.64 -37.56 -1.07
C GLU A 256 15.17 -36.45 -0.15
N ASN A 257 16.33 -36.67 0.49
CA ASN A 257 16.97 -35.66 1.32
C ASN A 257 17.43 -34.43 0.51
N VAL A 258 18.01 -34.66 -0.67
CA VAL A 258 18.45 -33.60 -1.58
C VAL A 258 17.25 -32.86 -2.15
N GLN A 259 16.17 -33.57 -2.49
CA GLN A 259 14.93 -32.97 -2.95
C GLN A 259 14.31 -32.06 -1.90
N LYS A 260 14.25 -32.49 -0.64
CA LYS A 260 13.76 -31.66 0.48
C LYS A 260 14.64 -30.41 0.65
N LEU A 261 15.96 -30.59 0.63
CA LEU A 261 16.92 -29.48 0.75
C LEU A 261 16.77 -28.48 -0.41
N LEU A 262 16.60 -28.97 -1.64
CA LEU A 262 16.35 -28.13 -2.82
C LEU A 262 15.04 -27.35 -2.70
N SER A 263 13.97 -27.96 -2.18
CA SER A 263 12.70 -27.26 -1.96
C SER A 263 12.85 -26.13 -0.93
N GLU A 264 13.50 -26.39 0.21
CA GLU A 264 13.76 -25.36 1.22
C GLU A 264 14.69 -24.26 0.70
N ALA A 265 15.73 -24.64 -0.07
CA ALA A 265 16.65 -23.69 -0.70
C ALA A 265 15.98 -22.83 -1.77
N LEU A 266 15.05 -23.38 -2.55
CA LEU A 266 14.26 -22.61 -3.52
C LEU A 266 13.39 -21.56 -2.83
N ILE A 267 12.75 -21.91 -1.71
CA ILE A 267 11.95 -20.94 -0.94
C ILE A 267 12.86 -19.83 -0.39
N ASN A 268 14.04 -20.17 0.13
CA ASN A 268 15.03 -19.21 0.60
C ASN A 268 15.46 -18.24 -0.50
N THR A 269 15.88 -18.76 -1.67
CA THR A 269 16.37 -17.92 -2.77
C THR A 269 15.28 -17.02 -3.35
N ARG A 270 14.04 -17.52 -3.47
CA ARG A 270 12.88 -16.71 -3.90
C ARG A 270 12.50 -15.63 -2.90
N GLN A 271 12.60 -15.92 -1.59
CA GLN A 271 12.36 -14.93 -0.56
C GLN A 271 13.46 -13.84 -0.55
N HIS A 272 14.72 -14.23 -0.73
CA HIS A 272 15.84 -13.30 -0.84
C HIS A 272 15.69 -12.41 -2.09
N GLU A 273 15.37 -13.00 -3.24
CA GLU A 273 15.03 -12.28 -4.47
C GLU A 273 13.91 -11.26 -4.26
N ALA A 274 12.83 -11.64 -3.56
CA ALA A 274 11.72 -10.73 -3.26
C ALA A 274 12.18 -9.53 -2.41
N PHE A 275 13.02 -9.75 -1.39
CA PHE A 275 13.55 -8.67 -0.56
C PHE A 275 14.54 -7.78 -1.31
N LEU A 276 15.42 -8.36 -2.12
CA LEU A 276 16.36 -7.61 -2.96
C LEU A 276 15.63 -6.72 -3.98
N ASN A 277 14.53 -7.19 -4.57
CA ASN A 277 13.70 -6.38 -5.47
C ASN A 277 13.05 -5.19 -4.74
N ILE A 278 12.62 -5.37 -3.49
CA ILE A 278 12.11 -4.27 -2.66
C ILE A 278 13.21 -3.23 -2.43
N LEU A 279 14.40 -3.66 -2.01
CA LEU A 279 15.54 -2.77 -1.79
C LEU A 279 15.97 -2.06 -3.08
N LEU A 280 15.99 -2.77 -4.22
CA LEU A 280 16.35 -2.19 -5.52
C LEU A 280 15.39 -1.07 -5.91
N ASN A 281 14.08 -1.28 -5.75
CA ASN A 281 13.08 -0.26 -6.03
C ASN A 281 13.25 0.98 -5.15
N ASP A 282 13.57 0.80 -3.87
CA ASP A 282 13.84 1.92 -2.96
C ASP A 282 15.14 2.66 -3.33
N VAL A 283 16.21 1.95 -3.69
CA VAL A 283 17.47 2.57 -4.14
C VAL A 283 17.27 3.34 -5.46
N ILE A 284 16.50 2.80 -6.40
CA ILE A 284 16.10 3.53 -7.62
C ILE A 284 15.28 4.78 -7.26
N GLY A 285 14.37 4.67 -6.29
CA GLY A 285 13.63 5.81 -5.76
C GLY A 285 14.55 6.88 -5.16
N CYS A 286 15.59 6.48 -4.41
CA CYS A 286 16.62 7.40 -3.93
C CYS A 286 17.34 8.09 -5.09
N ALA A 287 17.72 7.36 -6.14
CA ALA A 287 18.38 7.92 -7.32
C ALA A 287 17.53 9.03 -7.99
N GLN A 288 16.25 8.74 -8.21
CA GLN A 288 15.30 9.71 -8.79
C GLN A 288 15.12 10.94 -7.90
N GLN A 289 15.08 10.74 -6.57
CA GLN A 289 14.95 11.84 -5.63
C GLN A 289 16.21 12.72 -5.59
N VAL A 290 17.39 12.13 -5.61
CA VAL A 290 18.67 12.86 -5.67
C VAL A 290 18.75 13.72 -6.92
N GLU A 291 18.44 13.15 -8.10
CA GLU A 291 18.43 13.89 -9.37
C GLU A 291 17.44 15.07 -9.33
N ALA A 292 16.24 14.85 -8.76
CA ALA A 292 15.25 15.91 -8.57
C ALA A 292 15.73 17.02 -7.62
N LEU A 293 16.40 16.65 -6.52
CA LEU A 293 16.95 17.59 -5.55
C LEU A 293 18.11 18.40 -6.14
N GLU A 294 18.97 17.81 -6.96
CA GLU A 294 20.08 18.51 -7.63
C GLU A 294 19.59 19.55 -8.63
N SER A 295 18.60 19.18 -9.44
CA SER A 295 17.95 20.10 -10.37
C SER A 295 17.30 21.27 -9.62
N GLN A 296 16.59 20.99 -8.53
CA GLN A 296 15.99 22.02 -7.68
C GLN A 296 17.04 22.90 -6.99
N LEU A 297 18.11 22.32 -6.47
CA LEU A 297 19.20 23.05 -5.82
C LEU A 297 19.83 24.03 -6.81
N SER A 298 20.18 23.55 -8.00
CA SER A 298 20.81 24.35 -9.05
C SER A 298 19.93 25.53 -9.47
N ALA A 299 18.65 25.27 -9.77
CA ALA A 299 17.69 26.30 -10.19
C ALA A 299 17.46 27.36 -9.10
N ARG A 300 17.33 26.93 -7.83
CA ARG A 300 17.15 27.85 -6.69
C ARG A 300 18.39 28.67 -6.42
N MET A 301 19.57 28.05 -6.52
CA MET A 301 20.85 28.72 -6.31
C MET A 301 21.09 29.80 -7.36
N GLU A 302 20.77 29.53 -8.63
CA GLU A 302 20.86 30.52 -9.71
C GLU A 302 19.87 31.68 -9.51
N THR A 303 18.62 31.37 -9.14
CA THR A 303 17.62 32.40 -8.80
C THR A 303 18.10 33.30 -7.66
N LEU A 304 18.73 32.73 -6.64
CA LEU A 304 19.24 33.47 -5.49
C LEU A 304 20.46 34.32 -5.87
N LYS A 305 21.38 33.79 -6.70
CA LYS A 305 22.50 34.55 -7.28
C LYS A 305 22.00 35.79 -8.03
N MET A 306 20.99 35.63 -8.91
CA MET A 306 20.42 36.76 -9.66
C MET A 306 19.73 37.80 -8.76
N THR A 307 19.05 37.34 -7.70
CA THR A 307 18.35 38.22 -6.75
C THR A 307 19.32 39.04 -5.90
N VAL A 308 20.47 38.45 -5.53
CA VAL A 308 21.47 39.07 -4.64
C VAL A 308 22.53 39.88 -5.42
N GLN A 309 22.98 39.42 -6.59
CA GLN A 309 24.01 40.12 -7.38
C GLN A 309 23.54 41.46 -7.95
N SER A 310 22.24 41.64 -8.16
CA SER A 310 21.68 42.83 -8.81
C SER A 310 21.41 44.00 -7.85
N LYS A 311 21.54 43.83 -6.52
CA LYS A 311 21.09 44.83 -5.54
C LYS A 311 22.04 44.97 -4.35
N THR A 312 22.33 46.21 -3.94
CA THR A 312 23.11 46.52 -2.73
C THR A 312 22.38 46.20 -1.43
N ALA A 313 21.05 46.15 -1.47
CA ALA A 313 20.19 45.69 -0.37
C ALA A 313 18.97 44.96 -0.94
N VAL A 314 18.71 43.75 -0.45
CA VAL A 314 17.57 42.94 -0.85
C VAL A 314 16.58 42.84 0.32
N PRO A 315 15.27 43.04 0.11
CA PRO A 315 14.28 42.88 1.17
C PRO A 315 14.30 41.46 1.76
N THR A 316 14.36 41.36 3.09
CA THR A 316 14.37 40.07 3.82
C THR A 316 13.17 39.18 3.46
N ALA A 317 12.00 39.78 3.23
CA ALA A 317 10.79 39.10 2.78
C ALA A 317 10.94 38.37 1.44
N GLN A 318 11.91 38.75 0.60
CA GLN A 318 12.18 38.09 -0.68
C GLN A 318 13.25 37.00 -0.56
N VAL A 319 14.26 37.18 0.30
CA VAL A 319 15.42 36.27 0.38
C VAL A 319 15.21 35.14 1.38
N TYR A 320 14.59 35.40 2.54
CA TYR A 320 14.42 34.38 3.58
C TYR A 320 13.63 33.15 3.10
N PRO A 321 12.52 33.28 2.35
CA PRO A 321 11.84 32.11 1.80
C PRO A 321 12.72 31.26 0.89
N GLN A 322 13.63 31.89 0.13
CA GLN A 322 14.55 31.17 -0.75
C GLN A 322 15.63 30.42 0.05
N PHE A 323 16.20 31.03 1.10
CA PHE A 323 17.13 30.34 2.00
C PHE A 323 16.48 29.16 2.74
N ILE A 324 15.24 29.34 3.20
CA ILE A 324 14.47 28.25 3.82
C ILE A 324 14.27 27.10 2.83
N THR A 325 13.95 27.42 1.58
CA THR A 325 13.80 26.40 0.52
C THR A 325 15.12 25.65 0.26
N LEU A 326 16.25 26.36 0.22
CA LEU A 326 17.58 25.73 0.08
C LEU A 326 17.88 24.78 1.24
N ALA A 327 17.56 25.18 2.48
CA ALA A 327 17.73 24.34 3.65
C ALA A 327 16.88 23.07 3.59
N HIS A 328 15.63 23.15 3.11
CA HIS A 328 14.78 21.98 2.91
C HIS A 328 15.30 21.04 1.83
N ILE A 329 15.80 21.57 0.71
CA ILE A 329 16.43 20.77 -0.35
C ILE A 329 17.65 20.04 0.23
N TRP A 330 18.48 20.73 1.02
CA TRP A 330 19.64 20.14 1.67
C TRP A 330 19.29 19.05 2.69
N THR A 331 18.24 19.28 3.47
CA THR A 331 17.69 18.27 4.38
C THR A 331 17.22 17.04 3.60
N GLY A 332 16.69 17.24 2.39
CA GLY A 332 16.36 16.15 1.46
C GLY A 332 17.58 15.28 1.11
N PHE A 333 18.74 15.88 0.79
CA PHE A 333 19.95 15.10 0.55
C PHE A 333 20.42 14.34 1.81
N GLN A 334 20.33 14.95 2.99
CA GLN A 334 20.66 14.28 4.26
C GLN A 334 19.73 13.08 4.52
N ASP A 335 18.43 13.25 4.26
CA ASP A 335 17.43 12.18 4.37
C ASP A 335 17.75 11.02 3.42
N GLU A 336 18.12 11.29 2.15
CA GLU A 336 18.54 10.25 1.20
C GLU A 336 19.81 9.52 1.64
N MET A 337 20.79 10.24 2.17
CA MET A 337 22.04 9.64 2.64
C MET A 337 21.82 8.65 3.78
N VAL A 338 20.98 9.03 4.75
CA VAL A 338 20.65 8.16 5.87
C VAL A 338 19.84 6.96 5.39
N LEU A 339 18.85 7.16 4.53
CA LEU A 339 18.06 6.06 3.96
C LEU A 339 18.95 5.06 3.20
N LEU A 340 19.82 5.55 2.32
CA LEU A 340 20.75 4.70 1.56
C LEU A 340 21.66 3.89 2.49
N SER A 341 22.17 4.50 3.57
CA SER A 341 23.00 3.79 4.55
C SER A 341 22.25 2.64 5.23
N VAL A 342 20.95 2.81 5.53
CA VAL A 342 20.12 1.76 6.11
C VAL A 342 19.85 0.65 5.10
N LEU A 343 19.52 0.99 3.85
CA LEU A 343 19.32 0.01 2.79
C LEU A 343 20.57 -0.85 2.56
N SER A 344 21.75 -0.22 2.53
CA SER A 344 23.04 -0.93 2.41
C SER A 344 23.33 -1.83 3.60
N ASN A 345 22.98 -1.41 4.82
CA ASN A 345 23.12 -2.25 6.02
C ASN A 345 22.18 -3.46 6.01
N ILE A 346 20.93 -3.27 5.55
CA ILE A 346 19.97 -4.37 5.39
C ILE A 346 20.51 -5.35 4.35
N LEU A 347 20.95 -4.88 3.19
CA LEU A 347 21.55 -5.71 2.13
C LEU A 347 22.67 -6.59 2.69
N ALA A 348 23.67 -5.99 3.34
CA ALA A 348 24.80 -6.72 3.93
C ALA A 348 24.37 -7.73 5.01
N SER A 349 23.26 -7.46 5.70
CA SER A 349 22.72 -8.35 6.73
C SER A 349 21.86 -9.47 6.17
N LEU A 350 21.40 -9.40 4.92
CA LEU A 350 20.65 -10.46 4.26
C LEU A 350 21.56 -11.58 3.72
N GLU A 351 22.77 -11.23 3.25
CA GLU A 351 23.75 -12.18 2.67
C GLU A 351 23.96 -13.47 3.52
N PRO A 352 24.14 -13.40 4.86
CA PRO A 352 24.38 -14.57 5.69
C PRO A 352 23.26 -15.62 5.66
N PHE A 353 22.00 -15.21 5.43
CA PHE A 353 20.85 -16.13 5.42
C PHE A 353 20.77 -17.00 4.16
N THR A 354 21.65 -16.75 3.19
CA THR A 354 21.76 -17.56 1.95
C THR A 354 22.96 -18.52 1.98
N LYS A 355 23.82 -18.45 3.00
CA LYS A 355 25.09 -19.20 3.02
C LYS A 355 24.90 -20.70 3.19
N VAL A 356 24.01 -21.11 4.10
CA VAL A 356 23.82 -22.53 4.44
C VAL A 356 23.43 -23.37 3.22
N HIS A 357 22.45 -22.93 2.43
CA HIS A 357 22.07 -23.71 1.26
C HIS A 357 23.15 -23.71 0.16
N LYS A 358 23.94 -22.65 0.03
CA LYS A 358 25.08 -22.58 -0.90
C LYS A 358 26.23 -23.52 -0.49
N GLU A 359 26.44 -23.69 0.81
CA GLU A 359 27.46 -24.59 1.36
C GLU A 359 27.02 -26.07 1.31
N LEU A 360 25.72 -26.35 1.42
CA LEU A 360 25.18 -27.71 1.36
C LEU A 360 24.92 -28.19 -0.07
N LEU A 361 24.52 -27.30 -0.97
CA LEU A 361 24.27 -27.58 -2.39
C LEU A 361 25.41 -27.04 -3.26
N THR A 362 26.62 -27.57 -3.04
CA THR A 362 27.80 -27.22 -3.85
C THR A 362 27.66 -27.73 -5.28
N GLU A 363 28.48 -27.19 -6.19
CA GLU A 363 28.50 -27.64 -7.59
C GLU A 363 28.72 -29.16 -7.68
N ASP A 364 29.60 -29.74 -6.85
CA ASP A 364 29.85 -31.20 -6.80
C ASP A 364 28.60 -32.03 -6.47
N VAL A 365 27.70 -31.50 -5.64
CA VAL A 365 26.45 -32.19 -5.25
C VAL A 365 25.41 -32.07 -6.37
N LEU A 366 25.44 -30.98 -7.12
CA LEU A 366 24.48 -30.69 -8.19
C LEU A 366 24.91 -31.26 -9.55
N GLU A 367 26.21 -31.38 -9.82
CA GLU A 367 26.79 -31.84 -11.09
C GLU A 367 26.17 -33.15 -11.62
N PRO A 368 25.95 -34.20 -10.80
CA PRO A 368 25.33 -35.45 -11.26
C PRO A 368 23.92 -35.26 -11.82
N TYR A 369 23.22 -34.22 -11.37
CA TYR A 369 21.86 -33.91 -11.80
C TYR A 369 21.82 -32.94 -12.98
N LEU A 370 22.92 -32.29 -13.36
CA LEU A 370 22.94 -31.22 -14.37
C LEU A 370 23.28 -31.67 -15.78
N GLU A 371 23.84 -32.88 -15.98
CA GLU A 371 24.36 -33.35 -17.28
C GLU A 371 23.36 -33.28 -18.45
N ASN A 372 22.05 -33.30 -18.18
CA ASN A 372 20.99 -33.24 -19.21
C ASN A 372 19.88 -32.21 -18.87
N ILE A 373 20.20 -31.16 -18.10
CA ILE A 373 19.21 -30.15 -17.69
C ILE A 373 19.46 -28.82 -18.39
N GLU A 374 18.50 -28.42 -19.20
CA GLU A 374 18.37 -27.05 -19.67
C GLU A 374 17.76 -26.21 -18.54
N VAL A 375 18.57 -25.33 -17.95
CA VAL A 375 18.12 -24.41 -16.90
C VAL A 375 17.42 -23.24 -17.56
N LYS A 376 16.10 -23.29 -17.58
CA LYS A 376 15.25 -22.22 -18.12
C LYS A 376 15.15 -21.04 -17.15
N THR A 377 15.14 -19.83 -17.69
CA THR A 377 14.77 -18.63 -16.96
C THR A 377 13.25 -18.55 -16.77
N ASP A 378 12.78 -17.73 -15.84
CA ASP A 378 11.33 -17.54 -15.66
C ASP A 378 10.70 -16.86 -16.88
N ASP A 379 11.42 -15.95 -17.54
CA ASP A 379 10.95 -15.33 -18.79
C ASP A 379 10.83 -16.35 -19.92
N GLU A 380 11.74 -17.32 -20.02
CA GLU A 380 11.64 -18.43 -20.97
C GLU A 380 10.44 -19.34 -20.66
N ARG A 381 10.20 -19.68 -19.39
CA ARG A 381 9.01 -20.44 -18.97
C ARG A 381 7.71 -19.71 -19.31
N ILE A 382 7.67 -18.39 -19.13
CA ILE A 382 6.53 -17.55 -19.50
C ILE A 382 6.40 -17.50 -21.03
N ALA A 383 7.51 -17.40 -21.76
CA ALA A 383 7.51 -17.30 -23.21
C ALA A 383 6.92 -18.53 -23.92
N GLU A 384 7.10 -19.72 -23.33
CA GLU A 384 6.52 -20.98 -23.83
C GLU A 384 4.99 -20.97 -23.87
N THR A 385 4.36 -20.11 -23.06
CA THR A 385 2.90 -20.04 -22.90
C THR A 385 2.27 -18.75 -23.43
N LEU A 386 3.04 -17.94 -24.16
CA LEU A 386 2.57 -16.68 -24.77
C LEU A 386 1.67 -16.89 -26.00
N SER A 387 1.64 -18.09 -26.59
CA SER A 387 0.84 -18.37 -27.79
C SER A 387 -0.66 -18.21 -27.51
N GLU A 388 -1.43 -17.74 -28.50
CA GLU A 388 -2.88 -17.58 -28.33
C GLU A 388 -3.59 -18.92 -28.06
N GLU A 389 -3.01 -20.03 -28.52
CA GLU A 389 -3.46 -21.40 -28.27
C GLU A 389 -3.32 -21.82 -26.79
N SER A 390 -2.47 -21.13 -26.04
CA SER A 390 -2.23 -21.38 -24.61
C SER A 390 -3.19 -20.60 -23.71
N ARG A 391 -4.03 -19.71 -24.25
CA ARG A 391 -5.03 -18.97 -23.46
C ARG A 391 -6.13 -19.89 -22.93
N ILE A 392 -6.63 -19.57 -21.75
CA ILE A 392 -7.77 -20.25 -21.13
C ILE A 392 -9.02 -20.01 -21.99
N ASN A 393 -9.75 -21.07 -22.29
CA ASN A 393 -11.06 -20.97 -22.92
C ASN A 393 -12.14 -20.94 -21.83
N PRO A 394 -12.85 -19.81 -21.63
CA PRO A 394 -13.87 -19.72 -20.58
C PRO A 394 -14.99 -20.75 -20.74
N LYS A 395 -15.21 -21.28 -21.96
CA LYS A 395 -16.22 -22.31 -22.24
C LYS A 395 -15.87 -23.69 -21.70
N GLU A 396 -14.62 -23.94 -21.37
CA GLU A 396 -14.13 -25.22 -20.83
C GLU A 396 -14.19 -25.27 -19.30
N ILE A 397 -14.50 -24.13 -18.66
CA ILE A 397 -14.65 -24.03 -17.20
C ILE A 397 -16.11 -24.34 -16.84
N ASN A 398 -16.31 -25.48 -16.18
CA ASN A 398 -17.62 -25.92 -15.70
C ASN A 398 -17.91 -25.36 -14.29
N ASN A 399 -17.79 -24.05 -14.10
CA ASN A 399 -18.08 -23.40 -12.82
C ASN A 399 -18.56 -21.95 -13.03
N ASP A 400 -19.83 -21.68 -12.72
CA ASP A 400 -20.47 -20.38 -12.92
C ASP A 400 -19.92 -19.28 -11.97
N ASP A 401 -19.25 -19.66 -10.87
CA ASP A 401 -18.65 -18.73 -9.92
C ASP A 401 -17.26 -18.22 -10.36
N ILE A 402 -16.74 -18.73 -11.49
CA ILE A 402 -15.42 -18.39 -12.02
C ILE A 402 -15.55 -17.46 -13.22
N GLU A 403 -14.92 -16.29 -13.12
CA GLU A 403 -14.77 -15.36 -14.24
C GLU A 403 -13.32 -15.34 -14.71
N VAL A 404 -13.08 -15.38 -16.02
CA VAL A 404 -11.73 -15.29 -16.61
C VAL A 404 -11.51 -13.88 -17.15
N LEU A 405 -10.48 -13.22 -16.63
CA LEU A 405 -10.07 -11.87 -17.00
C LEU A 405 -8.86 -11.93 -17.93
N PHE A 406 -8.88 -11.09 -18.97
CA PHE A 406 -7.78 -10.95 -19.92
C PHE A 406 -7.33 -9.49 -19.98
N HIS A 407 -6.10 -9.28 -20.47
CA HIS A 407 -5.54 -7.94 -20.65
C HIS A 407 -6.39 -7.09 -21.61
N GLN A 408 -7.01 -7.69 -22.63
CA GLN A 408 -7.88 -6.98 -23.57
C GLN A 408 -9.20 -6.52 -22.93
N THR A 409 -9.73 -7.28 -21.97
CA THR A 409 -11.04 -7.03 -21.37
C THR A 409 -10.97 -6.14 -20.13
N THR A 410 -9.81 -6.00 -19.48
CA THR A 410 -9.67 -5.30 -18.19
C THR A 410 -8.77 -4.08 -18.30
N LYS A 411 -9.26 -2.88 -17.94
CA LYS A 411 -8.47 -1.64 -18.05
C LYS A 411 -7.30 -1.55 -17.08
N ASN A 412 -7.46 -2.08 -15.87
CA ASN A 412 -6.47 -2.06 -14.80
C ASN A 412 -5.81 -3.43 -14.60
N PHE A 413 -5.67 -4.22 -15.66
CA PHE A 413 -5.15 -5.59 -15.60
C PHE A 413 -3.79 -5.68 -14.88
N ASP A 414 -2.87 -4.78 -15.19
CA ASP A 414 -1.50 -4.78 -14.63
C ASP A 414 -1.46 -4.37 -13.15
N LYS A 415 -2.57 -3.88 -12.60
CA LYS A 415 -2.71 -3.48 -11.19
C LYS A 415 -3.50 -4.48 -10.35
N LEU A 416 -3.96 -5.58 -10.95
CA LEU A 416 -4.76 -6.57 -10.23
C LEU A 416 -3.90 -7.24 -9.15
N PRO A 417 -4.40 -7.36 -7.90
CA PRO A 417 -3.67 -8.03 -6.83
C PRO A 417 -3.76 -9.55 -7.01
N ILE A 418 -2.82 -10.11 -7.77
CA ILE A 418 -2.72 -11.55 -7.99
C ILE A 418 -2.30 -12.23 -6.66
N GLN A 419 -3.05 -13.25 -6.27
CA GLN A 419 -2.77 -14.04 -5.07
C GLN A 419 -1.42 -14.75 -5.15
N TYR A 420 -0.90 -15.13 -3.99
CA TYR A 420 0.37 -15.86 -3.86
C TYR A 420 1.55 -15.12 -4.51
N ARG A 421 1.53 -13.78 -4.53
CA ARG A 421 2.52 -12.92 -5.22
C ARG A 421 2.79 -13.31 -6.68
N GLY A 422 1.78 -13.84 -7.39
CA GLY A 422 1.93 -14.25 -8.78
C GLY A 422 2.57 -15.63 -8.98
N PHE A 423 2.73 -16.44 -7.93
CA PHE A 423 3.04 -17.86 -8.08
C PHE A 423 1.78 -18.66 -8.46
N CYS A 424 1.98 -19.75 -9.21
CA CYS A 424 0.90 -20.64 -9.61
C CYS A 424 0.36 -21.43 -8.41
N GLY A 425 -0.89 -21.16 -8.01
CA GLY A 425 -1.52 -21.84 -6.86
C GLY A 425 -1.61 -23.37 -7.02
N TRP A 426 -1.82 -23.84 -8.26
CA TRP A 426 -1.86 -25.27 -8.57
C TRP A 426 -0.49 -25.94 -8.39
N SER A 427 0.62 -25.30 -8.81
CA SER A 427 1.96 -25.93 -8.73
C SER A 427 2.43 -26.11 -7.29
N LEU A 428 2.01 -25.22 -6.39
CA LEU A 428 2.27 -25.33 -4.96
C LEU A 428 1.70 -26.62 -4.36
N VAL A 429 0.59 -27.12 -4.91
CA VAL A 429 -0.10 -28.32 -4.43
C VAL A 429 0.36 -29.54 -5.20
N ALA A 430 0.22 -29.52 -6.54
CA ALA A 430 0.50 -30.67 -7.40
C ALA A 430 1.97 -31.14 -7.36
N TYR A 431 2.90 -30.21 -7.14
CA TYR A 431 4.34 -30.50 -7.09
C TYR A 431 4.96 -30.33 -5.70
N ASP A 432 4.13 -30.35 -4.64
CA ASP A 432 4.52 -30.22 -3.23
C ASP A 432 5.50 -29.05 -3.00
N ARG A 433 4.93 -27.85 -2.86
CA ARG A 433 5.60 -26.57 -2.56
C ARG A 433 6.58 -26.08 -3.63
N LEU A 434 6.38 -26.47 -4.89
CA LEU A 434 7.17 -25.94 -6.00
C LEU A 434 6.68 -24.55 -6.41
N LEU A 435 7.58 -23.57 -6.27
CA LEU A 435 7.37 -22.17 -6.64
C LEU A 435 7.62 -21.97 -8.14
N LEU A 436 6.55 -22.02 -8.94
CA LEU A 436 6.57 -21.64 -10.35
C LEU A 436 5.83 -20.32 -10.53
N LEU A 437 6.45 -19.36 -11.22
CA LEU A 437 5.76 -18.14 -11.60
C LEU A 437 4.61 -18.46 -12.55
N SER A 438 3.52 -17.72 -12.36
CA SER A 438 2.38 -17.76 -13.26
C SER A 438 2.58 -16.83 -14.46
N ASN A 439 1.84 -17.09 -15.53
CA ASN A 439 1.75 -16.20 -16.67
C ASN A 439 0.34 -15.58 -16.73
N PRO A 440 0.16 -14.31 -16.28
CA PRO A 440 -1.13 -13.64 -16.33
C PRO A 440 -1.70 -13.50 -17.76
N ALA A 441 -0.85 -13.51 -18.80
CA ALA A 441 -1.30 -13.35 -20.19
C ALA A 441 -2.17 -14.52 -20.70
N ILE A 442 -2.10 -15.68 -20.04
CA ILE A 442 -2.93 -16.86 -20.33
C ILE A 442 -4.40 -16.61 -19.93
N GLY A 443 -4.62 -15.74 -18.94
CA GLY A 443 -5.92 -15.45 -18.33
C GLY A 443 -5.85 -15.55 -16.81
N VAL A 444 -6.45 -14.58 -16.13
CA VAL A 444 -6.53 -14.52 -14.66
C VAL A 444 -7.91 -14.99 -14.22
N ILE A 445 -7.97 -15.97 -13.32
CA ILE A 445 -9.21 -16.50 -12.75
C ILE A 445 -9.61 -15.64 -11.56
N LEU A 446 -10.82 -15.08 -11.61
CA LEU A 446 -11.50 -14.45 -10.49
C LEU A 446 -12.39 -15.48 -9.80
N TYR A 447 -12.11 -15.76 -8.53
CA TYR A 447 -12.91 -16.65 -7.69
C TYR A 447 -12.99 -16.09 -6.26
N LYS A 448 -14.20 -15.94 -5.71
CA LYS A 448 -14.45 -15.37 -4.36
C LYS A 448 -13.70 -14.05 -4.10
N ASN A 449 -13.75 -13.12 -5.06
CA ASN A 449 -13.06 -11.82 -5.04
C ASN A 449 -11.51 -11.89 -4.96
N ASN A 450 -10.92 -13.04 -5.28
CA ASN A 450 -9.48 -13.22 -5.36
C ASN A 450 -9.06 -13.54 -6.79
N TYR A 451 -7.90 -13.02 -7.20
CA TYR A 451 -7.34 -13.18 -8.54
C TYR A 451 -6.24 -14.23 -8.52
N TYR A 452 -6.37 -15.28 -9.33
CA TYR A 452 -5.41 -16.36 -9.44
C TYR A 452 -4.85 -16.44 -10.86
N ALA A 453 -3.54 -16.62 -10.97
CA ALA A 453 -2.85 -16.82 -12.24
C ALA A 453 -2.11 -18.17 -12.21
N PHE A 454 -1.92 -18.76 -13.39
CA PHE A 454 -1.40 -20.12 -13.55
C PHE A 454 -0.24 -20.17 -14.54
N LYS A 455 0.56 -21.24 -14.46
CA LYS A 455 1.68 -21.47 -15.38
C LYS A 455 1.22 -21.83 -16.80
N ASP A 456 0.11 -22.57 -16.92
CA ASP A 456 -0.46 -23.12 -18.14
C ASP A 456 -1.99 -23.20 -18.03
N LYS A 457 -2.68 -23.35 -19.17
CA LYS A 457 -4.14 -23.51 -19.21
C LYS A 457 -4.62 -24.79 -18.52
N GLU A 458 -3.82 -25.85 -18.53
CA GLU A 458 -4.15 -27.12 -17.90
C GLU A 458 -4.25 -26.99 -16.39
N ALA A 459 -3.28 -26.34 -15.73
CA ALA A 459 -3.35 -26.04 -14.30
C ALA A 459 -4.56 -25.16 -13.96
N ALA A 460 -4.91 -24.21 -14.83
CA ALA A 460 -6.08 -23.36 -14.63
C ALA A 460 -7.40 -24.18 -14.68
N TYR A 461 -7.52 -25.14 -15.61
CA TYR A 461 -8.68 -26.01 -15.70
C TYR A 461 -8.79 -26.97 -14.51
N GLU A 462 -7.68 -27.58 -14.11
CA GLU A 462 -7.66 -28.45 -12.93
C GLU A 462 -8.03 -27.70 -11.65
N PHE A 463 -7.49 -26.48 -11.48
CA PHE A 463 -7.87 -25.61 -10.38
C PHE A 463 -9.37 -25.25 -10.42
N SER A 464 -9.89 -24.95 -11.62
CA SER A 464 -11.30 -24.55 -11.80
C SER A 464 -12.30 -25.65 -11.43
N ASN A 465 -11.90 -26.92 -11.53
CA ASN A 465 -12.74 -28.06 -11.14
C ASN A 465 -12.92 -28.17 -9.62
N ALA A 466 -11.91 -27.78 -8.83
CA ALA A 466 -11.94 -27.91 -7.37
C ALA A 466 -11.19 -26.77 -6.64
N PRO A 467 -11.58 -25.50 -6.83
CA PRO A 467 -10.80 -24.34 -6.38
C PRO A 467 -10.65 -24.29 -4.87
N ASP A 468 -11.70 -24.65 -4.11
CA ASP A 468 -11.67 -24.67 -2.65
C ASP A 468 -10.70 -25.71 -2.06
N SER A 469 -10.51 -26.86 -2.74
CA SER A 469 -9.53 -27.88 -2.31
C SER A 469 -8.12 -27.32 -2.43
N TYR A 470 -7.77 -26.79 -3.60
CA TYR A 470 -6.45 -26.21 -3.84
C TYR A 470 -6.15 -25.04 -2.89
N ILE A 471 -7.09 -24.14 -2.65
CA ILE A 471 -6.91 -23.02 -1.70
C ILE A 471 -6.64 -23.57 -0.28
N THR A 472 -7.37 -24.60 0.14
CA THR A 472 -7.18 -25.22 1.47
C THR A 472 -5.84 -25.93 1.56
N GLU A 473 -5.46 -26.67 0.53
CA GLU A 473 -4.19 -27.41 0.47
C GLU A 473 -2.97 -26.48 0.43
N VAL A 474 -3.05 -25.33 -0.26
CA VAL A 474 -2.01 -24.29 -0.19
C VAL A 474 -1.87 -23.77 1.25
N ALA A 475 -2.99 -23.51 1.93
CA ALA A 475 -2.96 -23.08 3.32
C ALA A 475 -2.37 -24.17 4.25
N GLU A 476 -2.67 -25.45 4.02
CA GLU A 476 -2.06 -26.55 4.75
C GLU A 476 -0.56 -26.70 4.48
N ALA A 477 -0.12 -26.53 3.23
CA ALA A 477 1.29 -26.52 2.87
C ALA A 477 2.04 -25.39 3.59
N ALA A 478 1.45 -24.19 3.67
CA ALA A 478 2.02 -23.05 4.39
C ALA A 478 2.05 -23.26 5.92
N LYS A 479 1.12 -24.04 6.49
CA LYS A 479 1.20 -24.42 7.92
C LYS A 479 2.35 -25.39 8.20
N ARG A 480 2.65 -26.29 7.27
CA ARG A 480 3.78 -27.24 7.38
C ARG A 480 5.13 -26.52 7.17
N SER A 481 5.17 -25.61 6.21
CA SER A 481 6.33 -24.78 5.84
C SER A 481 6.04 -23.30 6.13
N PRO A 482 6.27 -22.81 7.36
CA PRO A 482 5.93 -21.44 7.76
C PRO A 482 6.64 -20.35 6.95
N GLU A 483 7.80 -20.67 6.35
CA GLU A 483 8.54 -19.82 5.43
C GLU A 483 7.71 -19.40 4.19
N LEU A 484 6.69 -20.16 3.80
CA LEU A 484 5.81 -19.79 2.68
C LEU A 484 4.79 -18.69 3.02
N ILE A 485 4.50 -18.49 4.32
CA ILE A 485 3.40 -17.62 4.76
C ILE A 485 3.65 -16.17 4.36
N GLN A 486 4.86 -15.67 4.60
CA GLN A 486 5.25 -14.32 4.21
C GLN A 486 5.57 -14.22 2.71
N LEU A 487 6.20 -15.25 2.14
CA LEU A 487 6.53 -15.26 0.71
C LEU A 487 5.27 -15.15 -0.17
N LEU A 488 4.21 -15.85 0.20
CA LEU A 488 2.95 -15.90 -0.54
C LEU A 488 1.90 -14.88 -0.06
N GLU A 489 2.26 -13.99 0.88
CA GLU A 489 1.38 -12.98 1.50
C GLU A 489 0.08 -13.56 2.11
N LEU A 490 0.16 -14.74 2.73
CA LEU A 490 -1.02 -15.41 3.32
C LEU A 490 -1.47 -14.80 4.66
N HIS A 491 -1.00 -13.60 5.00
CA HIS A 491 -1.27 -12.94 6.28
C HIS A 491 -2.76 -12.68 6.55
N THR A 492 -3.58 -12.53 5.51
CA THR A 492 -5.03 -12.39 5.62
C THR A 492 -5.71 -13.68 6.09
N GLN A 493 -5.20 -14.83 5.64
CA GLN A 493 -5.68 -16.17 6.05
C GLN A 493 -5.10 -16.58 7.41
N PHE A 494 -3.94 -16.02 7.78
CA PHE A 494 -3.20 -16.33 9.00
C PHE A 494 -2.98 -15.10 9.89
N ALA A 495 -4.03 -14.30 10.09
CA ALA A 495 -3.96 -13.06 10.87
C ALA A 495 -3.28 -13.25 12.25
N SER A 496 -3.37 -14.43 12.87
CA SER A 496 -2.72 -14.72 14.16
C SER A 496 -1.18 -14.78 14.13
N ILE A 497 -0.54 -14.95 12.97
CA ILE A 497 0.89 -15.27 12.84
C ILE A 497 1.78 -14.03 12.89
N THR A 498 1.47 -12.99 12.13
CA THR A 498 2.33 -11.81 12.04
C THR A 498 1.94 -10.75 13.08
N PRO A 499 2.79 -10.47 14.09
CA PRO A 499 2.48 -9.45 15.10
C PRO A 499 2.53 -8.01 14.56
N TYR A 500 3.12 -7.76 13.39
CA TYR A 500 3.44 -6.40 12.91
C TYR A 500 2.81 -5.97 11.58
N THR A 501 2.43 -6.86 10.66
CA THR A 501 1.83 -6.45 9.37
C THR A 501 0.36 -6.04 9.45
N GLN A 502 -0.36 -6.44 10.51
CA GLN A 502 -1.79 -6.08 10.68
C GLN A 502 -2.08 -4.57 10.74
N LEU A 503 -1.10 -3.74 11.10
CA LEU A 503 -1.26 -2.27 11.09
C LEU A 503 -0.94 -1.61 9.75
N ARG A 504 -0.24 -2.29 8.83
CA ARG A 504 0.25 -1.68 7.58
C ARG A 504 -0.73 -1.81 6.40
N ASP A 505 -1.62 -2.81 6.42
CA ASP A 505 -2.49 -3.13 5.27
C ASP A 505 -3.91 -2.55 5.30
N GLN A 506 -4.28 -1.73 6.29
CA GLN A 506 -5.60 -1.06 6.28
C GLN A 506 -5.75 0.01 5.17
N GLY A 507 -4.70 0.24 4.36
CA GLY A 507 -4.67 1.25 3.30
C GLY A 507 -4.75 0.73 1.86
N ARG A 508 -4.59 -0.58 1.59
CA ARG A 508 -4.79 -1.12 0.23
C ARG A 508 -6.29 -1.28 -0.02
N MET A 509 -6.93 -0.24 -0.57
CA MET A 509 -8.24 -0.44 -1.20
C MET A 509 -8.05 -1.52 -2.27
N ILE A 510 -8.78 -2.64 -2.17
CA ILE A 510 -8.82 -3.66 -3.20
C ILE A 510 -9.35 -2.98 -4.46
N GLU A 511 -8.47 -2.64 -5.41
CA GLU A 511 -8.88 -2.02 -6.68
C GLU A 511 -9.65 -3.06 -7.49
N ALA A 512 -10.98 -2.93 -7.51
CA ALA A 512 -11.84 -3.80 -8.30
C ALA A 512 -11.48 -3.71 -9.80
N PRO A 513 -11.58 -4.81 -10.57
CA PRO A 513 -11.31 -4.83 -12.00
C PRO A 513 -12.32 -3.94 -12.71
N ILE A 514 -11.81 -3.03 -13.54
CA ILE A 514 -12.61 -2.21 -14.43
C ILE A 514 -12.70 -2.97 -15.76
N THR A 515 -13.65 -3.91 -15.82
CA THR A 515 -13.93 -4.68 -17.03
C THR A 515 -14.62 -3.78 -18.07
N LYS A 516 -14.20 -3.90 -19.33
CA LYS A 516 -14.90 -3.33 -20.49
C LYS A 516 -15.88 -4.38 -21.00
N CYS A 517 -17.16 -4.16 -20.82
CA CYS A 517 -18.20 -4.92 -21.50
C CYS A 517 -18.75 -4.10 -22.66
N ASP A 518 -18.89 -4.72 -23.84
CA ASP A 518 -19.67 -4.14 -24.93
C ASP A 518 -21.15 -4.18 -24.53
N SER A 519 -21.69 -3.02 -24.16
CA SER A 519 -23.11 -2.84 -23.85
C SER A 519 -23.81 -2.23 -25.06
N GLY A 520 -24.39 -3.07 -25.91
CA GLY A 520 -25.27 -2.62 -26.98
C GLY A 520 -26.63 -2.19 -26.41
N THR A 521 -26.88 -0.89 -26.33
CA THR A 521 -28.24 -0.39 -26.07
C THR A 521 -28.89 -0.10 -27.41
N GLN A 522 -29.88 -0.90 -27.82
CA GLN A 522 -30.72 -0.54 -28.96
C GLN A 522 -31.61 0.62 -28.50
N THR A 523 -31.24 1.85 -28.87
CA THR A 523 -32.11 3.01 -28.67
C THR A 523 -33.31 2.86 -29.59
N ASP A 524 -34.51 2.84 -29.03
CA ASP A 524 -35.74 2.94 -29.81
C ASP A 524 -35.68 4.20 -30.69
N THR A 525 -35.71 4.02 -32.01
CA THR A 525 -35.66 5.14 -32.98
C THR A 525 -36.93 6.00 -32.96
N HIS A 526 -37.99 5.52 -32.30
CA HIS A 526 -39.27 6.19 -32.14
C HIS A 526 -39.77 6.03 -30.71
N PHE A 527 -39.39 6.97 -29.84
CA PHE A 527 -40.01 7.07 -28.52
C PHE A 527 -41.49 7.42 -28.68
N ILE A 528 -42.39 6.51 -28.30
CA ILE A 528 -43.79 6.87 -28.07
C ILE A 528 -43.86 7.44 -26.66
N GLU A 529 -43.73 8.76 -26.54
CA GLU A 529 -43.81 9.45 -25.25
C GLU A 529 -45.20 9.25 -24.65
N THR A 530 -45.29 8.50 -23.55
CA THR A 530 -46.57 8.21 -22.87
C THR A 530 -47.15 9.41 -22.11
N ASN A 531 -46.35 10.45 -21.87
CA ASN A 531 -46.77 11.62 -21.11
C ASN A 531 -46.23 12.93 -21.70
N ILE A 532 -46.92 13.44 -22.73
CA ILE A 532 -46.65 14.75 -23.32
C ILE A 532 -47.33 15.83 -22.47
N VAL A 533 -46.56 16.47 -21.60
CA VAL A 533 -47.02 17.64 -20.85
C VAL A 533 -47.00 18.86 -21.79
N LYS A 534 -48.10 19.10 -22.50
CA LYS A 534 -48.23 20.24 -23.45
C LYS A 534 -48.07 21.63 -22.82
N SER A 535 -48.12 21.72 -21.49
CA SER A 535 -47.89 22.95 -20.73
C SER A 535 -46.42 23.19 -20.38
N TYR A 536 -45.54 22.21 -20.57
CA TYR A 536 -44.13 22.32 -20.27
C TYR A 536 -43.40 23.05 -21.42
N GLU A 537 -42.67 24.11 -21.08
CA GLU A 537 -41.71 24.76 -21.97
C GLU A 537 -40.35 24.78 -21.29
N TRP A 538 -39.33 24.27 -21.99
CA TRP A 538 -37.95 24.24 -21.48
C TRP A 538 -37.28 25.62 -21.54
N ASN A 539 -37.79 26.53 -22.36
CA ASN A 539 -37.21 27.86 -22.57
C ASN A 539 -37.78 28.89 -21.59
N GLU A 540 -36.95 29.33 -20.64
CA GLU A 540 -37.33 30.33 -19.63
C GLU A 540 -37.81 31.66 -20.23
N TRP A 541 -37.31 32.06 -21.40
CA TRP A 541 -37.74 33.30 -22.07
C TRP A 541 -39.12 33.18 -22.71
N GLU A 542 -39.53 31.97 -23.06
CA GLU A 542 -40.86 31.69 -23.58
C GLU A 542 -41.90 31.67 -22.45
N LEU A 543 -41.55 31.07 -21.31
CA LEU A 543 -42.33 31.15 -20.07
C LEU A 543 -42.53 32.60 -19.61
N ARG A 544 -41.48 33.44 -19.64
CA ARG A 544 -41.59 34.87 -19.33
C ARG A 544 -42.51 35.61 -20.31
N ARG A 545 -42.42 35.33 -21.61
CA ARG A 545 -43.33 35.92 -22.62
C ARG A 545 -44.78 35.50 -22.38
N LYS A 546 -45.04 34.23 -22.05
CA LYS A 546 -46.38 33.74 -21.70
C LYS A 546 -46.92 34.40 -20.44
N ALA A 547 -46.10 34.53 -19.39
CA ALA A 547 -46.48 35.21 -18.17
C ALA A 547 -46.82 36.70 -18.41
N LEU A 548 -46.02 37.41 -19.20
CA LEU A 548 -46.32 38.78 -19.63
C LEU A 548 -47.61 38.87 -20.44
N LYS A 549 -47.87 37.90 -21.32
CA LYS A 549 -49.11 37.84 -22.12
C LYS A 549 -50.34 37.63 -21.22
N LEU A 550 -50.25 36.75 -20.22
CA LEU A 550 -51.30 36.53 -19.22
C LEU A 550 -51.51 37.76 -18.33
N ALA A 551 -50.45 38.45 -17.91
CA ALA A 551 -50.55 39.70 -17.16
C ALA A 551 -51.25 40.79 -18.00
N ASN A 552 -50.90 40.91 -19.27
CA ASN A 552 -51.57 41.80 -20.22
C ASN A 552 -53.04 41.42 -20.47
N LEU A 553 -53.39 40.14 -20.41
CA LEU A 553 -54.80 39.72 -20.50
C LEU A 553 -55.58 40.11 -19.23
N ARG A 554 -54.97 40.04 -18.05
CA ARG A 554 -55.61 40.51 -16.80
C ARG A 554 -55.88 42.01 -16.79
N THR A 555 -55.04 42.81 -17.44
CA THR A 555 -55.26 44.27 -17.56
C THR A 555 -56.21 44.65 -18.69
N LYS A 556 -56.49 43.72 -19.62
CA LYS A 556 -57.50 43.87 -20.68
C LYS A 556 -58.87 43.39 -20.18
N LEU A 557 -59.50 44.19 -19.32
CA LEU A 557 -60.90 44.02 -18.93
C LEU A 557 -61.82 44.34 -20.13
N THR A 558 -62.50 43.33 -20.66
CA THR A 558 -63.57 43.50 -21.66
C THR A 558 -64.84 44.00 -20.98
N HIS A 559 -65.33 45.17 -21.39
CA HIS A 559 -66.48 45.87 -20.80
C HIS A 559 -67.87 45.39 -21.27
N SER A 560 -67.99 44.30 -22.03
CA SER A 560 -69.28 43.81 -22.51
C SER A 560 -69.50 42.32 -22.21
N VAL A 561 -70.69 42.03 -21.69
CA VAL A 561 -71.18 40.68 -21.39
C VAL A 561 -72.22 40.34 -22.45
N GLN A 562 -71.83 39.59 -23.48
CA GLN A 562 -72.78 38.91 -24.37
C GLN A 562 -72.72 37.41 -24.05
N THR A 563 -73.83 36.87 -23.55
CA THR A 563 -73.96 35.46 -23.18
C THR A 563 -74.40 34.60 -24.37
N ASN A 564 -73.95 33.33 -24.40
CA ASN A 564 -74.18 32.29 -25.42
C ASN A 564 -75.65 32.04 -25.87
N LEU A 565 -76.65 32.60 -25.20
CA LEU A 565 -78.06 32.50 -25.61
C LEU A 565 -78.41 33.31 -26.88
N SER A 566 -77.51 34.20 -27.35
CA SER A 566 -77.77 35.02 -28.54
C SER A 566 -77.32 34.42 -29.87
N ASN A 567 -76.67 33.24 -29.90
CA ASN A 567 -76.06 32.69 -31.12
C ASN A 567 -76.85 31.54 -31.78
N PHE A 568 -77.91 31.03 -31.17
CA PHE A 568 -78.77 29.99 -31.78
C PHE A 568 -79.82 30.57 -32.73
N ARG A 569 -79.37 31.23 -33.80
CA ARG A 569 -80.23 31.56 -34.96
C ARG A 569 -79.46 31.41 -36.27
N ARG A 570 -79.19 30.17 -36.67
CA ARG A 570 -79.66 29.58 -37.95
C ARG A 570 -78.99 28.25 -38.23
N ASP A 571 -79.85 27.30 -38.59
CA ASP A 571 -79.51 26.02 -39.19
C ASP A 571 -78.77 26.20 -40.51
N ASN A 572 -77.69 25.44 -40.68
CA ASN A 572 -77.34 24.94 -42.00
C ASN A 572 -76.59 23.61 -41.90
N VAL A 573 -77.14 22.65 -42.65
CA VAL A 573 -76.74 21.26 -42.76
C VAL A 573 -75.63 21.15 -43.81
N SER A 574 -74.57 20.39 -43.53
CA SER A 574 -73.75 19.80 -44.58
C SER A 574 -73.23 18.43 -44.15
N GLN A 575 -73.42 17.48 -45.07
CA GLN A 575 -73.13 16.05 -44.92
C GLN A 575 -71.62 15.78 -44.96
N VAL A 576 -71.17 14.87 -44.09
CA VAL A 576 -69.80 14.34 -44.02
C VAL A 576 -69.75 12.98 -44.72
N TYR A 577 -68.71 12.73 -45.51
CA TYR A 577 -68.35 11.38 -45.98
C TYR A 577 -67.23 10.82 -45.09
N LEU A 578 -67.50 9.76 -44.34
CA LEU A 578 -66.50 9.06 -43.53
C LEU A 578 -65.86 7.92 -44.34
N PRO A 579 -64.52 7.83 -44.45
CA PRO A 579 -63.84 6.63 -44.92
C PRO A 579 -64.02 5.43 -43.97
N ARG A 580 -64.01 4.25 -44.57
CA ARG A 580 -64.42 2.94 -44.01
C ARG A 580 -63.43 2.38 -42.98
N GLU A 581 -63.96 1.77 -41.92
CA GLU A 581 -63.18 1.10 -40.87
C GLU A 581 -62.44 -0.15 -41.38
N ILE A 582 -61.14 -0.24 -41.08
CA ILE A 582 -60.35 -1.47 -41.21
C ILE A 582 -60.00 -1.93 -39.79
N SER A 583 -60.65 -3.01 -39.34
CA SER A 583 -60.34 -3.66 -38.08
C SER A 583 -59.10 -4.55 -38.23
N THR A 584 -58.13 -4.41 -37.31
CA THR A 584 -57.10 -5.42 -37.07
C THR A 584 -57.19 -5.87 -35.61
N GLN A 585 -57.23 -7.18 -35.38
CA GLN A 585 -57.25 -7.78 -34.05
C GLN A 585 -55.93 -7.50 -33.34
N THR A 586 -55.98 -6.75 -32.23
CA THR A 586 -54.90 -6.70 -31.26
C THR A 586 -55.12 -7.75 -30.16
N LYS A 587 -54.01 -8.36 -29.76
CA LYS A 587 -53.92 -9.37 -28.71
C LYS A 587 -54.43 -8.78 -27.38
N ARG A 588 -55.32 -9.48 -26.68
CA ARG A 588 -55.78 -9.09 -25.33
C ARG A 588 -54.91 -9.81 -24.31
N GLU A 589 -54.03 -9.09 -23.61
CA GLU A 589 -53.42 -9.61 -22.39
C GLU A 589 -54.38 -9.37 -21.22
N ASN A 590 -54.73 -10.45 -20.52
CA ASN A 590 -55.56 -10.42 -19.33
C ASN A 590 -54.61 -10.61 -18.15
N SER A 591 -54.40 -9.57 -17.33
CA SER A 591 -53.72 -9.69 -16.04
C SER A 591 -54.75 -9.61 -14.91
N SER A 592 -54.58 -10.43 -13.88
CA SER A 592 -55.39 -10.37 -12.67
C SER A 592 -54.65 -9.53 -11.63
N ASN A 593 -55.06 -8.26 -11.46
CA ASN A 593 -54.59 -7.46 -10.33
C ASN A 593 -55.28 -7.95 -9.05
N VAL A 594 -54.50 -8.39 -8.07
CA VAL A 594 -54.97 -8.68 -6.71
C VAL A 594 -54.67 -7.45 -5.86
N PRO A 595 -55.62 -6.95 -5.04
CA PRO A 595 -55.38 -5.78 -4.21
C PRO A 595 -54.29 -6.08 -3.18
N LYS A 596 -53.32 -5.17 -3.03
CA LYS A 596 -52.22 -5.33 -2.06
C LYS A 596 -52.71 -4.96 -0.65
N PRO A 597 -52.75 -5.90 0.31
CA PRO A 597 -53.23 -5.59 1.64
C PRO A 597 -52.28 -4.66 2.37
N SER A 598 -52.80 -3.55 2.90
CA SER A 598 -52.03 -2.56 3.66
C SER A 598 -52.72 -2.28 4.98
N ARG A 599 -52.04 -2.56 6.10
CA ARG A 599 -52.59 -2.36 7.45
C ARG A 599 -51.74 -1.35 8.21
N TYR A 600 -52.39 -0.36 8.80
CA TYR A 600 -51.76 0.66 9.62
C TYR A 600 -52.18 0.48 11.09
N ILE A 601 -51.19 0.45 12.00
CA ILE A 601 -51.44 0.35 13.44
C ILE A 601 -51.21 1.71 14.07
N ALA A 602 -52.29 2.31 14.59
CA ALA A 602 -52.27 3.58 15.30
C ALA A 602 -52.26 3.37 16.83
N GLY A 603 -51.66 4.30 17.57
CA GLY A 603 -51.68 4.31 19.04
C GLY A 603 -50.44 3.73 19.73
N LEU A 604 -49.40 3.38 18.98
CA LEU A 604 -48.11 2.85 19.49
C LEU A 604 -47.20 3.91 20.13
N ARG A 605 -47.36 5.19 19.79
CA ARG A 605 -46.62 6.29 20.41
C ARG A 605 -47.46 6.87 21.54
N GLY A 606 -47.16 6.42 22.76
CA GLY A 606 -47.90 6.80 23.98
C GLY A 606 -47.88 8.30 24.23
N CYS A 607 -49.02 8.95 24.04
CA CYS A 607 -49.26 10.33 24.45
C CYS A 607 -50.22 10.34 25.64
N ASN A 608 -49.68 10.63 26.83
CA ASN A 608 -50.33 11.08 28.08
C ASN A 608 -51.63 10.37 28.52
N SER A 609 -51.76 9.06 28.30
CA SER A 609 -52.81 8.22 28.91
C SER A 609 -52.20 6.94 29.48
N THR A 610 -52.70 6.48 30.64
CA THR A 610 -52.13 5.39 31.43
C THR A 610 -52.39 3.98 30.86
N LYS A 611 -53.12 3.86 29.74
CA LYS A 611 -53.28 2.60 28.99
C LYS A 611 -53.08 2.83 27.48
N THR A 612 -52.15 2.09 26.90
CA THR A 612 -51.92 2.06 25.44
C THR A 612 -52.99 1.20 24.77
N THR A 613 -53.91 1.82 24.04
CA THR A 613 -54.88 1.11 23.17
C THR A 613 -54.37 1.14 21.72
N MET A 614 -54.10 -0.04 21.14
CA MET A 614 -53.78 -0.16 19.72
C MET A 614 -55.04 -0.29 18.88
N ASN A 615 -55.15 0.51 17.83
CA ASN A 615 -56.19 0.37 16.81
C ASN A 615 -55.53 0.00 15.48
N LEU A 616 -55.91 -1.16 14.92
CA LEU A 616 -55.54 -1.59 13.59
C LEU A 616 -56.56 -1.02 12.59
N VAL A 617 -56.09 -0.28 11.60
CA VAL A 617 -56.89 0.25 10.48
C VAL A 617 -56.43 -0.40 9.20
N ASP A 618 -57.34 -1.04 8.48
CA ASP A 618 -57.07 -1.62 7.16
C ASP A 618 -57.24 -0.54 6.08
N LEU A 619 -56.21 -0.34 5.26
CA LEU A 619 -56.11 0.68 4.22
C LEU A 619 -56.00 0.03 2.82
N THR A 620 -56.38 -1.24 2.70
CA THR A 620 -56.38 -1.94 1.41
C THR A 620 -57.39 -1.29 0.47
N LEU A 621 -56.92 -0.79 -0.68
CA LEU A 621 -57.76 -0.23 -1.74
C LEU A 621 -58.22 -1.35 -2.69
N ASP A 622 -59.49 -1.33 -3.06
CA ASP A 622 -60.05 -2.24 -4.06
C ASP A 622 -59.56 -1.90 -5.47
N VAL A 623 -59.47 -2.94 -6.32
CA VAL A 623 -58.89 -2.89 -7.67
C VAL A 623 -59.61 -1.89 -8.59
N ASP A 624 -60.88 -1.58 -8.31
CA ASP A 624 -61.67 -0.63 -9.10
C ASP A 624 -61.45 0.85 -8.70
N GLN A 625 -60.67 1.10 -7.64
CA GLN A 625 -60.38 2.46 -7.13
C GLN A 625 -58.96 2.95 -7.44
N THR A 626 -58.16 2.15 -8.15
CA THR A 626 -56.83 2.50 -8.69
C THR A 626 -56.84 2.51 -10.19
#